data_AF-A0A0J6ZCC3-F1
#
_entry.id   AF-A0A0J6ZCC3-F1
#
_cell.length_a   1.000
_cell.length_b   1.000
_cell.length_c   1.000
_cell.angle_alpha   90.00
_cell.angle_beta   90.00
_cell.angle_gamma   90.00
#
_symmetry.space_group_name_H-M   'P 1'
#
loop_
_entity.id
_entity.type
_entity.pdbx_description
1 polymer ?
#
loop_
_entity_poly.entity_id
_entity_poly.type
_entity_poly.pdbx_seq_one_letter_code
_entity_poly.pdbx_strand_id
1 'polypeptide(L)'
;MIAEIRAQFDLAWALCDLHLAEIDDTSALWEPSPVCWTVRRDDTGVWRADWATVEPEPVPVPTIAWLTWHIAYWWTATLAAMSDEPMPDPVALPWAGDAEGAVATVRGLAQRWRQFLHESTVDSLAAPSTFPWGPGTSRTQADTALWVAIELTKNAAEIGTLRLLHATS
;
A
#
# COMPACT_ATOMS: atom_id res chain seq x y z
N MET A 1 20.60 2.83 -13.56
CA MET A 1 19.70 3.35 -12.51
C MET A 1 18.28 2.80 -12.64
N ILE A 2 17.62 2.91 -13.81
CA ILE A 2 16.23 2.42 -13.96
C ILE A 2 16.09 0.89 -13.83
N ALA A 3 17.09 0.14 -14.30
CA ALA A 3 17.12 -1.31 -14.17
C ALA A 3 17.18 -1.75 -12.70
N GLU A 4 17.97 -1.05 -11.88
CA GLU A 4 18.12 -1.30 -10.46
C GLU A 4 16.84 -0.95 -9.69
N ILE A 5 16.16 0.15 -10.03
CA ILE A 5 14.85 0.49 -9.44
C ILE A 5 13.83 -0.61 -9.71
N ARG A 6 13.73 -1.09 -10.96
CA ARG A 6 12.83 -2.20 -11.34
C ARG A 6 13.17 -3.47 -10.57
N ALA A 7 14.45 -3.83 -10.50
CA ALA A 7 14.90 -5.03 -9.79
C ALA A 7 14.60 -4.97 -8.28
N GLN A 8 14.80 -3.81 -7.63
CA GLN A 8 14.45 -3.62 -6.23
C GLN A 8 12.95 -3.70 -5.98
N PHE A 9 12.14 -3.12 -6.87
CA PHE A 9 10.69 -3.26 -6.80
C PHE A 9 10.25 -4.73 -6.94
N ASP A 10 10.77 -5.46 -7.94
CA ASP A 10 10.40 -6.87 -8.14
C ASP A 10 10.81 -7.76 -6.96
N LEU A 11 11.94 -7.47 -6.32
CA LEU A 11 12.34 -8.15 -5.08
C LEU A 11 11.36 -7.86 -3.94
N ALA A 12 11.04 -6.59 -3.68
CA ALA A 12 10.07 -6.21 -2.65
C ALA A 12 8.68 -6.82 -2.92
N TRP A 13 8.27 -6.86 -4.18
CA TRP A 13 7.02 -7.51 -4.59
C TRP A 13 7.03 -9.01 -4.34
N ALA A 14 8.10 -9.72 -4.68
CA ALA A 14 8.16 -11.17 -4.46
C ALA A 14 8.01 -11.53 -2.96
N LEU A 15 8.59 -10.73 -2.07
CA LEU A 15 8.42 -10.87 -0.62
C LEU A 15 6.99 -10.57 -0.18
N CYS A 16 6.36 -9.54 -0.74
CA CYS A 16 4.97 -9.20 -0.46
C CYS A 16 4.00 -10.29 -0.94
N ASP A 17 4.13 -10.75 -2.18
CA ASP A 17 3.21 -11.71 -2.81
C ASP A 17 3.28 -13.09 -2.14
N LEU A 18 4.44 -13.48 -1.60
CA LEU A 18 4.57 -14.66 -0.72
C LEU A 18 3.65 -14.57 0.50
N HIS A 19 3.44 -13.37 1.03
CA HIS A 19 2.52 -13.15 2.13
C HIS A 19 1.07 -13.08 1.66
N LEU A 20 0.80 -12.32 0.60
CA LEU A 20 -0.56 -12.16 0.04
C LEU A 20 -1.19 -13.47 -0.43
N ALA A 21 -0.41 -14.44 -0.89
CA ALA A 21 -0.91 -15.73 -1.36
C ALA A 21 -1.57 -16.59 -0.26
N GLU A 22 -1.29 -16.30 1.02
CA GLU A 22 -1.73 -17.11 2.16
C GLU A 22 -2.75 -16.36 3.04
N ILE A 23 -3.31 -15.24 2.58
CA ILE A 23 -4.28 -14.44 3.33
C ILE A 23 -5.70 -14.91 2.98
N ASP A 24 -6.51 -15.10 4.00
CA ASP A 24 -7.95 -15.35 3.93
C ASP A 24 -8.71 -14.31 4.79
N ASP A 25 -10.04 -14.33 4.76
CA ASP A 25 -10.84 -13.37 5.53
C ASP A 25 -10.58 -13.46 7.05
N THR A 26 -10.31 -14.65 7.56
CA THR A 26 -10.05 -14.89 8.98
C THR A 26 -8.79 -14.14 9.43
N SER A 27 -7.69 -14.33 8.72
CA SER A 27 -6.42 -13.65 9.00
C SER A 27 -6.46 -12.17 8.62
N ALA A 28 -7.18 -11.79 7.56
CA ALA A 28 -7.32 -10.41 7.13
C ALA A 28 -7.98 -9.54 8.21
N LEU A 29 -9.09 -10.03 8.79
CA LEU A 29 -9.92 -9.28 9.74
C LEU A 29 -9.54 -9.54 11.21
N TRP A 30 -8.51 -10.34 11.47
CA TRP A 30 -8.05 -10.60 12.83
C TRP A 30 -7.47 -9.33 13.47
N GLU A 31 -8.01 -8.96 14.64
CA GLU A 31 -7.55 -7.82 15.45
C GLU A 31 -6.52 -8.29 16.51
N PRO A 32 -5.21 -8.00 16.33
CA PRO A 32 -4.16 -8.47 17.25
C PRO A 32 -4.12 -7.72 18.60
N SER A 33 -4.88 -6.64 18.74
CA SER A 33 -4.87 -5.74 19.89
C SER A 33 -6.25 -5.13 20.11
N PRO A 34 -6.63 -4.76 21.35
CA PRO A 34 -7.84 -3.97 21.59
C PRO A 34 -7.85 -2.59 20.92
N VAL A 35 -6.68 -2.07 20.55
CA VAL A 35 -6.50 -0.78 19.87
C VAL A 35 -5.88 -1.06 18.50
N CYS A 36 -6.73 -1.12 17.47
CA CYS A 36 -6.33 -1.47 16.11
C CYS A 36 -6.83 -0.48 15.06
N TRP A 37 -6.06 -0.35 13.99
CA TRP A 37 -6.54 0.17 12.70
C TRP A 37 -7.07 -1.01 11.89
N THR A 38 -8.34 -0.97 11.52
CA THR A 38 -8.99 -2.04 10.73
C THR A 38 -9.94 -1.46 9.68
N VAL A 39 -10.62 -2.34 8.96
CA VAL A 39 -11.69 -1.99 8.03
C VAL A 39 -13.03 -2.42 8.61
N ARG A 40 -14.06 -1.59 8.45
CA ARG A 40 -15.43 -1.90 8.90
C ARG A 40 -16.44 -1.56 7.83
N ARG A 41 -17.47 -2.39 7.74
CA ARG A 41 -18.60 -2.13 6.85
C ARG A 41 -19.49 -1.05 7.46
N ASP A 42 -19.75 0.02 6.72
CA ASP A 42 -20.67 1.09 7.12
C ASP A 42 -22.14 0.71 6.87
N ASP A 43 -23.07 1.58 7.29
CA ASP A 43 -24.53 1.37 7.16
C ASP A 43 -25.00 1.25 5.70
N THR A 44 -24.20 1.71 4.73
CA THR A 44 -24.47 1.59 3.30
C THR A 44 -23.93 0.29 2.71
N GLY A 45 -23.20 -0.48 3.51
CA GLY A 45 -22.61 -1.74 3.12
C GLY A 45 -21.21 -1.61 2.50
N VAL A 46 -20.59 -0.43 2.54
CA VAL A 46 -19.25 -0.18 2.00
C VAL A 46 -18.21 -0.41 3.10
N TRP A 47 -17.12 -1.12 2.78
CA TRP A 47 -16.02 -1.31 3.71
C TRP A 47 -15.11 -0.09 3.74
N ARG A 48 -14.97 0.53 4.91
CA ARG A 48 -14.15 1.71 5.17
C ARG A 48 -12.99 1.33 6.07
N ALA A 49 -11.79 1.76 5.70
CA ALA A 49 -10.67 1.71 6.63
C ALA A 49 -10.82 2.80 7.69
N ASP A 50 -10.37 2.50 8.89
CA ASP A 50 -10.04 3.54 9.85
C ASP A 50 -9.07 4.54 9.19
N TRP A 51 -9.30 5.83 9.44
CA TRP A 51 -8.49 6.94 8.95
C TRP A 51 -8.49 8.09 9.94
N ALA A 52 -7.32 8.69 10.15
CA ALA A 52 -7.11 9.85 10.99
C ALA A 52 -6.01 10.72 10.37
N THR A 53 -6.27 12.02 10.26
CA THR A 53 -5.27 12.98 9.76
C THR A 53 -4.13 13.21 10.77
N VAL A 54 -4.44 13.06 12.04
CA VAL A 54 -3.47 13.08 13.14
C VAL A 54 -3.44 11.70 13.74
N GLU A 55 -2.24 11.15 13.89
CA GLU A 55 -2.03 9.83 14.46
C GLU A 55 -2.59 9.76 15.89
N PRO A 56 -3.44 8.76 16.22
CA PRO A 56 -3.96 8.58 17.57
C PRO A 56 -2.87 8.17 18.58
N GLU A 57 -3.12 8.43 19.87
CA GLU A 57 -2.28 7.97 20.98
C GLU A 57 -3.12 7.05 21.91
N PRO A 58 -2.73 5.78 22.12
CA PRO A 58 -1.59 5.10 21.50
C PRO A 58 -1.82 4.84 20.02
N VAL A 59 -0.71 4.71 19.28
CA VAL A 59 -0.73 4.31 17.86
C VAL A 59 -1.38 2.93 17.75
N PRO A 60 -2.53 2.80 17.06
CA PRO A 60 -3.21 1.51 16.93
C PRO A 60 -2.43 0.53 16.04
N VAL A 61 -2.50 -0.76 16.36
CA VAL A 61 -1.85 -1.81 15.56
C VAL A 61 -2.66 -2.07 14.29
N PRO A 62 -2.09 -2.07 13.09
CA PRO A 62 -2.87 -2.34 11.88
C PRO A 62 -3.25 -3.83 11.78
N THR A 63 -4.43 -4.10 11.24
CA THR A 63 -4.83 -5.43 10.76
C THR A 63 -4.32 -5.67 9.34
N ILE A 64 -4.30 -6.92 8.89
CA ILE A 64 -3.93 -7.25 7.51
C ILE A 64 -4.91 -6.62 6.50
N ALA A 65 -6.21 -6.59 6.81
CA ALA A 65 -7.20 -5.91 5.98
C ALA A 65 -6.91 -4.41 5.87
N TRP A 66 -6.52 -3.75 6.97
CA TRP A 66 -6.08 -2.35 6.91
C TRP A 66 -4.81 -2.17 6.10
N LEU A 67 -3.81 -3.04 6.25
CA LEU A 67 -2.56 -2.97 5.47
C LEU A 67 -2.81 -3.15 3.97
N THR A 68 -3.69 -4.07 3.57
CA THR A 68 -4.02 -4.25 2.15
C THR A 68 -4.81 -3.06 1.58
N TRP A 69 -5.72 -2.47 2.36
CA TRP A 69 -6.34 -1.19 2.01
C TRP A 69 -5.30 -0.06 1.90
N HIS A 70 -4.43 0.05 2.89
CA HIS A 70 -3.38 1.07 2.94
C HIS A 70 -2.49 0.94 1.70
N ILE A 71 -2.14 -0.31 1.32
CA ILE A 71 -1.39 -0.61 0.11
C ILE A 71 -2.16 -0.19 -1.16
N ALA A 72 -3.47 -0.42 -1.22
CA ALA A 72 -4.27 0.00 -2.35
C ALA A 72 -4.32 1.54 -2.48
N TYR A 73 -4.47 2.25 -1.36
CA TYR A 73 -4.56 3.70 -1.31
C TYR A 73 -3.30 4.38 -1.83
N TRP A 74 -2.16 4.16 -1.17
CA TRP A 74 -0.94 4.89 -1.51
C TRP A 74 -0.42 4.56 -2.91
N TRP A 75 -0.64 3.35 -3.45
CA TRP A 75 -0.29 3.04 -4.83
C TRP A 75 -1.20 3.74 -5.83
N THR A 76 -2.50 3.82 -5.54
CA THR A 76 -3.42 4.62 -6.36
C THR A 76 -3.01 6.08 -6.34
N ALA A 77 -2.70 6.64 -5.16
CA ALA A 77 -2.23 8.01 -5.01
C ALA A 77 -0.88 8.26 -5.69
N THR A 78 0.07 7.32 -5.59
CA THR A 78 1.38 7.42 -6.24
C THR A 78 1.21 7.43 -7.76
N LEU A 79 0.46 6.48 -8.32
CA LEU A 79 0.19 6.42 -9.77
C LEU A 79 -0.48 7.69 -10.28
N ALA A 80 -1.45 8.23 -9.53
CA ALA A 80 -2.11 9.48 -9.85
C ALA A 80 -1.11 10.65 -9.84
N ALA A 81 -0.32 10.78 -8.77
CA ALA A 81 0.69 11.84 -8.65
C ALA A 81 1.78 11.78 -9.74
N MET A 82 2.21 10.58 -10.13
CA MET A 82 3.19 10.40 -11.21
C MET A 82 2.60 10.70 -12.60
N SER A 83 1.27 10.70 -12.73
CA SER A 83 0.54 10.93 -14.00
C SER A 83 -0.14 12.30 -14.05
N ASP A 84 0.13 13.18 -13.07
CA ASP A 84 -0.54 14.48 -12.89
C ASP A 84 -2.08 14.38 -12.81
N GLU A 85 -2.58 13.27 -12.25
CA GLU A 85 -4.00 13.04 -11.99
C GLU A 85 -4.37 13.39 -10.54
N PRO A 86 -5.64 13.75 -10.26
CA PRO A 86 -6.10 13.98 -8.89
C PRO A 86 -5.91 12.74 -8.01
N MET A 87 -5.24 12.92 -6.87
CA MET A 87 -5.10 11.86 -5.87
C MET A 87 -6.46 11.52 -5.23
N PRO A 88 -6.73 10.23 -4.94
CA PRO A 88 -7.95 9.84 -4.26
C PRO A 88 -7.97 10.38 -2.83
N ASP A 89 -9.17 10.65 -2.30
CA ASP A 89 -9.37 10.84 -0.87
C ASP A 89 -9.26 9.47 -0.17
N PRO A 90 -8.39 9.29 0.83
CA PRO A 90 -8.27 8.03 1.57
C PRO A 90 -9.61 7.57 2.14
N VAL A 91 -10.41 8.47 2.71
CA VAL A 91 -11.70 8.09 3.34
C VAL A 91 -12.71 7.59 2.30
N ALA A 92 -12.56 8.04 1.05
CA ALA A 92 -13.43 7.64 -0.04
C ALA A 92 -13.10 6.26 -0.63
N LEU A 93 -11.86 5.78 -0.49
CA LEU A 93 -11.42 4.51 -1.08
C LEU A 93 -11.93 3.31 -0.27
N PRO A 94 -12.80 2.46 -0.84
CA PRO A 94 -13.30 1.29 -0.14
C PRO A 94 -12.23 0.19 -0.06
N TRP A 95 -12.28 -0.62 0.98
CA TRP A 95 -11.66 -1.95 0.94
C TRP A 95 -12.54 -2.90 0.12
N ALA A 96 -11.93 -3.89 -0.54
CA ALA A 96 -12.61 -4.74 -1.52
C ALA A 96 -13.78 -5.56 -0.94
N GLY A 97 -13.77 -5.76 0.38
CA GLY A 97 -14.84 -6.40 1.13
C GLY A 97 -14.57 -7.84 1.55
N ASP A 98 -13.55 -8.45 0.93
CA ASP A 98 -12.96 -9.73 1.29
C ASP A 98 -11.46 -9.72 0.97
N ALA A 99 -10.74 -10.71 1.51
CA ALA A 99 -9.31 -10.89 1.34
C ALA A 99 -8.93 -11.17 -0.13
N GLU A 100 -9.72 -11.97 -0.85
CA GLU A 100 -9.48 -12.31 -2.25
C GLU A 100 -9.48 -11.05 -3.12
N GLY A 101 -10.51 -10.22 -3.00
CA GLY A 101 -10.65 -8.95 -3.71
C GLY A 101 -9.58 -7.95 -3.31
N ALA A 102 -9.18 -7.92 -2.04
CA ALA A 102 -8.10 -7.04 -1.57
C ALA A 102 -6.75 -7.44 -2.19
N VAL A 103 -6.43 -8.73 -2.19
CA VAL A 103 -5.22 -9.27 -2.83
C VAL A 103 -5.26 -9.02 -4.34
N ALA A 104 -6.39 -9.24 -5.00
CA ALA A 104 -6.55 -8.96 -6.43
C ALA A 104 -6.32 -7.48 -6.75
N THR A 105 -6.84 -6.57 -5.91
CA THR A 105 -6.63 -5.12 -6.04
C THR A 105 -5.15 -4.76 -5.93
N VAL A 106 -4.45 -5.27 -4.92
CA VAL A 106 -3.01 -5.02 -4.71
C VAL A 106 -2.21 -5.59 -5.89
N ARG A 107 -2.50 -6.80 -6.37
CA ARG A 107 -1.84 -7.41 -7.55
C ARG A 107 -2.03 -6.58 -8.82
N GLY A 108 -3.25 -6.09 -9.06
CA GLY A 108 -3.55 -5.22 -10.20
C GLY A 108 -2.78 -3.91 -10.15
N LEU A 109 -2.68 -3.28 -8.99
CA LEU A 109 -1.88 -2.06 -8.81
C LEU A 109 -0.37 -2.33 -8.97
N ALA A 110 0.12 -3.51 -8.56
CA ALA A 110 1.52 -3.89 -8.78
C ALA A 110 1.85 -3.98 -10.26
N GLN A 111 0.93 -4.55 -11.04
CA GLN A 111 1.07 -4.64 -12.49
C GLN A 111 1.09 -3.24 -13.13
N ARG A 112 0.18 -2.34 -12.72
CA ARG A 112 0.17 -0.95 -13.18
C ARG A 112 1.47 -0.22 -12.84
N TRP A 113 1.99 -0.42 -11.63
CA TRP A 113 3.26 0.16 -11.22
C TRP A 113 4.45 -0.38 -12.01
N ARG A 114 4.49 -1.69 -12.30
CA ARG A 114 5.49 -2.28 -13.21
C ARG A 114 5.44 -1.66 -14.59
N GLN A 115 4.25 -1.46 -15.13
CA GLN A 115 4.08 -0.82 -16.43
C GLN A 115 4.61 0.62 -16.40
N PHE A 116 4.26 1.40 -15.39
CA PHE A 116 4.79 2.76 -15.20
C PHE A 116 6.34 2.76 -15.15
N LEU A 117 6.94 1.87 -14.36
CA LEU A 117 8.39 1.74 -14.30
C LEU A 117 9.00 1.29 -15.64
N HIS A 118 8.29 0.46 -16.41
CA HIS A 118 8.71 -0.02 -17.72
C HIS A 118 8.75 1.10 -18.76
N GLU A 119 7.76 1.99 -18.75
CA GLU A 119 7.61 3.12 -19.66
C GLU A 119 8.47 4.33 -19.25
N SER A 120 8.90 4.38 -17.99
CA SER A 120 9.78 5.43 -17.46
C SER A 120 11.12 5.50 -18.18
N THR A 121 11.67 6.72 -18.28
CA THR A 121 12.99 7.03 -18.83
C THR A 121 13.88 7.67 -17.77
N VAL A 122 15.18 7.86 -18.06
CA VAL A 122 16.08 8.59 -17.15
C VAL A 122 15.59 10.02 -16.94
N ASP A 123 15.13 10.68 -18.01
CA ASP A 123 14.65 12.07 -17.94
C ASP A 123 13.34 12.18 -17.16
N SER A 124 12.38 11.27 -17.37
CA SER A 124 11.12 11.29 -16.60
C SER A 124 11.38 11.03 -15.11
N LEU A 125 12.30 10.12 -14.78
CA LEU A 125 12.68 9.84 -13.40
C LEU A 125 13.40 11.00 -12.71
N ALA A 126 14.04 11.89 -13.46
CA ALA A 126 14.66 13.11 -12.95
C ALA A 126 13.66 14.26 -12.74
N ALA A 127 12.41 14.12 -13.21
CA ALA A 127 11.39 15.14 -13.00
C ALA A 127 11.07 15.32 -11.50
N PRO A 128 10.70 16.54 -11.06
CA PRO A 128 10.30 16.78 -9.68
C PRO A 128 9.12 15.91 -9.24
N SER A 129 9.11 15.52 -7.96
CA SER A 129 7.97 14.84 -7.32
C SER A 129 7.66 15.46 -5.96
N THR A 130 6.39 15.79 -5.74
CA THR A 130 5.89 16.30 -4.46
C THR A 130 5.20 15.23 -3.64
N PHE A 131 4.88 14.06 -4.18
CA PHE A 131 4.30 12.96 -3.43
C PHE A 131 5.37 11.90 -3.14
N PRO A 132 5.45 11.33 -1.92
CA PRO A 132 4.65 11.62 -0.72
C PRO A 132 5.15 12.84 0.09
N TRP A 133 6.18 13.53 -0.38
CA TRP A 133 7.02 14.41 0.43
C TRP A 133 6.42 15.78 0.82
N GLY A 134 5.37 16.21 0.11
CA GLY A 134 4.76 17.53 0.22
C GLY A 134 5.30 18.57 -0.77
N PRO A 135 4.72 19.78 -0.77
CA PRO A 135 5.19 20.89 -1.60
C PRO A 135 6.55 21.42 -1.13
N GLY A 136 7.34 21.95 -2.07
CA GLY A 136 8.63 22.61 -1.77
C GLY A 136 9.81 21.66 -1.55
N THR A 137 9.65 20.36 -1.75
CA THR A 137 10.77 19.41 -1.69
C THR A 137 11.57 19.42 -2.99
N SER A 138 12.85 19.03 -2.91
CA SER A 138 13.72 18.82 -4.08
C SER A 138 13.74 17.36 -4.55
N ARG A 139 12.69 16.58 -4.24
CA ARG A 139 12.62 15.15 -4.55
C ARG A 139 12.23 14.93 -6.00
N THR A 140 12.62 13.79 -6.53
CA THR A 140 12.40 13.38 -7.92
C THR A 140 11.42 12.20 -8.00
N GLN A 141 10.95 11.88 -9.22
CA GLN A 141 10.21 10.65 -9.45
C GLN A 141 11.05 9.41 -9.13
N ALA A 142 12.38 9.46 -9.32
CA ALA A 142 13.30 8.39 -8.88
C ALA A 142 13.27 8.19 -7.37
N ASP A 143 13.31 9.27 -6.57
CA ASP A 143 13.16 9.20 -5.11
C ASP A 143 11.85 8.52 -4.72
N THR A 144 10.77 8.87 -5.41
CA THR A 144 9.44 8.31 -5.14
C THR A 144 9.37 6.84 -5.51
N ALA A 145 9.97 6.43 -6.63
CA ALA A 145 10.02 5.03 -7.02
C ALA A 145 10.82 4.15 -6.06
N LEU A 146 11.93 4.68 -5.52
CA LEU A 146 12.71 4.01 -4.48
C LEU A 146 11.93 3.92 -3.16
N TRP A 147 11.23 4.99 -2.79
CA TRP A 147 10.36 5.00 -1.62
C TRP A 147 9.23 3.96 -1.74
N VAL A 148 8.65 3.78 -2.93
CA VAL A 148 7.65 2.71 -3.17
C VAL A 148 8.22 1.32 -2.88
N ALA A 149 9.47 1.03 -3.22
CA ALA A 149 10.06 -0.26 -2.87
C ALA A 149 10.22 -0.42 -1.34
N ILE A 150 10.63 0.64 -0.65
CA ILE A 150 10.86 0.65 0.81
C ILE A 150 9.56 0.48 1.57
N GLU A 151 8.54 1.28 1.27
CA GLU A 151 7.24 1.18 1.92
C GLU A 151 6.57 -0.17 1.64
N LEU A 152 6.66 -0.71 0.42
CA LEU A 152 6.14 -2.05 0.15
C LEU A 152 6.85 -3.10 1.01
N THR A 153 8.17 -3.00 1.16
CA THR A 153 8.95 -3.91 2.02
C THR A 153 8.53 -3.82 3.48
N LYS A 154 8.30 -2.61 3.99
CA LYS A 154 7.75 -2.38 5.34
C LYS A 154 6.40 -3.07 5.52
N ASN A 155 5.45 -2.78 4.63
CA ASN A 155 4.11 -3.37 4.70
C ASN A 155 4.13 -4.90 4.55
N ALA A 156 5.00 -5.44 3.67
CA ALA A 156 5.18 -6.88 3.51
C ALA A 156 5.66 -7.54 4.81
N ALA A 157 6.60 -6.91 5.52
CA ALA A 157 7.07 -7.40 6.81
C ALA A 157 5.96 -7.39 7.87
N GLU A 158 5.18 -6.32 7.95
CA GLU A 158 4.04 -6.21 8.88
C GLU A 158 2.97 -7.27 8.60
N ILE A 159 2.58 -7.47 7.34
CA ILE A 159 1.65 -8.54 6.94
C ILE A 159 2.23 -9.91 7.31
N GLY A 160 3.50 -10.15 7.02
CA GLY A 160 4.18 -11.41 7.34
C GLY A 160 4.18 -11.70 8.83
N THR A 161 4.48 -10.71 9.67
CA THR A 161 4.45 -10.83 11.13
C THR A 161 3.04 -11.12 11.63
N LEU A 162 2.02 -10.37 11.19
CA LEU A 162 0.63 -10.57 11.60
C LEU A 162 0.11 -11.96 11.22
N ARG A 163 0.42 -12.43 10.00
CA ARG A 163 0.03 -13.76 9.54
C ARG A 163 0.63 -14.85 10.43
N LEU A 164 1.90 -14.74 10.78
CA LEU A 164 2.58 -15.71 11.64
C LEU A 164 2.02 -15.69 13.07
N LEU A 165 1.70 -14.52 13.62
CA LEU A 165 1.07 -14.40 14.93
C LEU A 165 -0.34 -15.02 14.95
N HIS A 166 -1.17 -14.71 13.95
CA HIS A 166 -2.51 -15.28 13.79
C HIS A 166 -2.48 -16.82 13.76
N ALA A 167 -1.55 -17.40 13.00
CA ALA A 167 -1.40 -18.85 12.89
C ALA A 167 -1.04 -19.56 14.21
N THR A 168 -0.63 -18.80 15.23
CA THR A 168 -0.25 -19.31 16.57
C THR A 168 -1.13 -18.82 17.70
N SER A 169 -2.18 -18.04 17.40
CA SER A 169 -3.11 -17.47 18.38
C SER A 169 -4.28 -18.39 18.69
#